data_AF-A0A2D7KA69-F1
#
_entry.id   AF-A0A2D7KA69-F1
#
_cell.length_a   1.000
_cell.length_b   1.000
_cell.length_c   1.000
_cell.angle_alpha   90.00
_cell.angle_beta   90.00
_cell.angle_gamma   90.00
#
_symmetry.space_group_name_H-M   'P 1'
#
loop_
_entity.id
_entity.type
_entity.pdbx_description
1 polymer ?
#
loop_
_entity_poly.entity_id
_entity_poly.type
_entity_poly.pdbx_seq_one_letter_code
_entity_poly.pdbx_strand_id
1 'polypeptide(L)'
;MIKSQFLFYFTCVFACYNMYGQLESPDYLQYPFIKKEKNNLEIYGHKSWKIFFNKLDNQYSKGNEKVNILHIGGSHIQADIWSNKMRTNFQNALPFNQSGRGFVFPFRLINSNGSPVIKSSHTGRWKGYRNSVYSHNGPFGLMGARAELLDTLSIINIWHENPEIEYDSFSSVTLFYKDSNNFEINILLDSNIEIKSKKGKESITFSFSENVDSLAIQIKKIGVNSGHFSFFGLYLDNDINGITYHSIGVNGASVKSYLRCENLVSELSWVKPDLVIFSIGINDAYEEDFSKDLFYQNYDTLIDKIKSVNPNVAILLTTNNDSYYKVKYPNERALEVQQQMKKLAENKNLAVWDMFDIMGGLNSIKEWEKNQLAKKDLIHLSYDGYNLIGDLLFDALIKSYIKYKKNRG
;
A
#
# COMPACT_ATOMS: atom_id res chain seq x y z
N MET A 1 46.36 28.73 50.21
CA MET A 1 46.64 28.22 48.85
C MET A 1 45.36 27.62 48.30
N ILE A 2 44.50 28.43 47.67
CA ILE A 2 44.43 28.69 46.22
C ILE A 2 44.00 27.44 45.41
N LYS A 3 42.72 27.48 45.03
CA LYS A 3 42.09 27.16 43.72
C LYS A 3 42.40 25.82 43.04
N SER A 4 41.35 25.01 42.85
CA SER A 4 40.81 24.67 41.52
C SER A 4 39.47 23.92 41.65
N GLN A 5 38.38 24.68 41.79
CA GLN A 5 37.05 24.24 41.39
C GLN A 5 36.67 25.09 40.19
N PHE A 6 36.78 24.52 39.00
CA PHE A 6 36.26 25.10 37.76
C PHE A 6 35.29 24.09 37.14
N LEU A 7 34.01 24.44 37.25
CA LEU A 7 33.08 24.49 36.14
C LEU A 7 32.84 23.19 35.35
N PHE A 8 31.93 22.35 35.82
CA PHE A 8 31.12 21.48 34.97
C PHE A 8 29.69 22.04 34.96
N TYR A 9 29.51 23.13 34.23
CA TYR A 9 28.19 23.70 33.92
C TYR A 9 27.89 23.40 32.45
N PHE A 10 26.68 22.87 32.22
CA PHE A 10 25.93 22.95 30.96
C PHE A 10 26.36 22.09 29.76
N THR A 11 25.95 20.82 29.77
CA THR A 11 25.56 20.10 28.53
C THR A 11 24.42 19.12 28.82
N CYS A 12 23.23 19.61 29.21
CA CYS A 12 22.01 18.78 29.30
C CYS A 12 20.75 19.47 28.73
N VAL A 13 20.88 20.49 27.87
CA VAL A 13 19.71 21.24 27.34
C VAL A 13 19.59 21.21 25.80
N PHE A 14 20.45 20.49 25.07
CA PHE A 14 20.42 20.47 23.60
C PHE A 14 19.91 19.17 22.95
N ALA A 15 19.02 18.41 23.60
CA ALA A 15 18.41 17.22 22.99
C ALA A 15 16.98 17.43 22.45
N CYS A 16 16.38 18.61 22.62
CA CYS A 16 14.98 18.85 22.20
C CYS A 16 14.80 19.70 20.93
N TYR A 17 15.87 20.07 20.22
CA TYR A 17 15.78 21.00 19.08
C TYR A 17 16.25 20.47 17.71
N ASN A 18 16.70 19.22 17.59
CA ASN A 18 17.13 18.65 16.31
C ASN A 18 16.23 17.49 15.83
N MET A 19 14.91 17.70 15.88
CA MET A 19 13.92 16.79 15.25
C MET A 19 13.30 17.39 13.98
N TYR A 20 14.08 18.18 13.25
CA TYR A 20 13.84 18.41 11.83
C TYR A 20 14.80 17.52 11.03
N GLY A 21 14.63 16.19 11.13
CA GLY A 21 15.04 15.36 10.00
C GLY A 21 14.29 15.90 8.78
N GLN A 22 15.01 16.16 7.68
CA GLN A 22 14.51 16.85 6.49
C GLN A 22 13.29 16.14 5.88
N LEU A 23 12.11 16.42 6.42
CA LEU A 23 10.86 16.30 5.71
C LEU A 23 10.79 17.53 4.82
N GLU A 24 11.27 17.40 3.59
CA GLU A 24 11.00 18.39 2.57
C GLU A 24 9.48 18.46 2.42
N SER A 25 8.91 19.57 2.89
CA SER A 25 7.49 19.84 2.63
C SER A 25 7.31 19.94 1.12
N PRO A 26 6.17 19.46 0.57
CA PRO A 26 5.87 19.64 -0.84
C PRO A 26 6.12 21.09 -1.28
N ASP A 27 6.78 21.28 -2.42
CA ASP A 27 7.02 22.64 -2.95
C ASP A 27 5.72 23.22 -3.53
N TYR A 28 4.92 23.79 -2.64
CA TYR A 28 3.68 24.47 -3.00
C TYR A 28 3.91 25.76 -3.80
N LEU A 29 5.12 26.33 -3.81
CA LEU A 29 5.42 27.52 -4.62
C LEU A 29 5.55 27.16 -6.09
N GLN A 30 6.06 25.96 -6.39
CA GLN A 30 6.12 25.43 -7.75
C GLN A 30 4.73 25.18 -8.34
N TYR A 31 3.75 24.80 -7.52
CA TYR A 31 2.41 24.38 -7.97
C TYR A 31 1.28 25.16 -7.27
N PRO A 32 1.02 26.43 -7.63
CA PRO A 32 0.07 27.30 -6.92
C PRO A 32 -1.40 26.87 -7.06
N PHE A 33 -1.73 25.97 -7.99
CA PHE A 33 -3.08 25.38 -8.12
C PHE A 33 -3.37 24.30 -7.07
N ILE A 34 -2.35 23.81 -6.36
CA ILE A 34 -2.51 22.87 -5.25
C ILE A 34 -2.89 23.64 -3.98
N LYS A 35 -4.05 23.31 -3.40
CA LYS A 35 -4.62 24.00 -2.24
C LYS A 35 -3.96 23.53 -0.94
N LYS A 36 -2.80 24.11 -0.61
CA LYS A 36 -2.00 23.79 0.59
C LYS A 36 -2.82 23.82 1.88
N GLU A 37 -3.66 24.83 2.05
CA GLU A 37 -4.50 25.04 3.23
C GLU A 37 -5.53 23.92 3.44
N LYS A 38 -5.87 23.20 2.36
CA LYS A 38 -6.76 22.04 2.40
C LYS A 38 -6.03 20.73 2.71
N ASN A 39 -4.69 20.70 2.71
CA ASN A 39 -3.92 19.48 2.93
C ASN A 39 -3.90 19.03 4.41
N ASN A 40 -5.04 18.53 4.87
CA ASN A 40 -5.28 18.02 6.22
C ASN A 40 -6.18 16.78 6.18
N LEU A 41 -6.17 15.97 7.24
CA LEU A 41 -7.13 14.89 7.41
C LEU A 41 -8.37 15.39 8.17
N GLU A 42 -9.56 15.09 7.65
CA GLU A 42 -10.84 15.25 8.34
C GLU A 42 -11.11 13.95 9.12
N ILE A 43 -10.83 13.92 10.44
CA ILE A 43 -10.91 12.71 11.28
C ILE A 43 -12.18 12.74 12.16
N TYR A 44 -13.11 11.82 11.89
CA TYR A 44 -14.31 11.57 12.70
C TYR A 44 -14.09 10.41 13.70
N GLY A 45 -13.20 9.46 13.37
CA GLY A 45 -12.92 8.24 14.14
C GLY A 45 -11.95 8.34 15.32
N HIS A 46 -12.24 9.15 16.33
CA HIS A 46 -11.26 9.47 17.38
C HIS A 46 -10.63 8.27 18.11
N LYS A 47 -11.37 7.18 18.37
CA LYS A 47 -10.83 6.00 19.09
C LYS A 47 -9.80 5.23 18.26
N SER A 48 -10.16 4.79 17.05
CA SER A 48 -9.26 4.00 16.20
C SER A 48 -8.02 4.80 15.79
N TRP A 49 -8.20 6.09 15.45
CA TRP A 49 -7.09 6.97 15.13
C TRP A 49 -6.16 7.23 16.32
N LYS A 50 -6.70 7.36 17.54
CA LYS A 50 -5.89 7.43 18.77
C LYS A 50 -5.07 6.15 18.98
N ILE A 51 -5.65 4.97 18.73
CA ILE A 51 -4.95 3.69 18.85
C ILE A 51 -3.80 3.63 17.82
N PHE A 52 -4.08 3.96 16.57
CA PHE A 52 -3.07 4.01 15.52
C PHE A 52 -1.95 5.01 15.85
N PHE A 53 -2.28 6.24 16.23
CA PHE A 53 -1.26 7.25 16.58
C PHE A 53 -0.46 6.89 17.83
N ASN A 54 -1.04 6.21 18.81
CA ASN A 54 -0.29 5.68 19.95
C ASN A 54 0.72 4.63 19.51
N LYS A 55 0.31 3.72 18.61
CA LYS A 55 1.20 2.69 18.08
C LYS A 55 2.33 3.31 17.26
N LEU A 56 2.01 4.29 16.43
CA LEU A 56 2.99 5.07 15.68
C LEU A 56 3.98 5.81 16.61
N ASP A 57 3.48 6.42 17.70
CA ASP A 57 4.31 7.10 18.70
C ASP A 57 5.24 6.16 19.45
N ASN A 58 4.74 4.99 19.84
CA ASN A 58 5.56 3.93 20.43
C ASN A 58 6.63 3.45 19.43
N GLN A 59 6.28 3.25 18.16
CA GLN A 59 7.28 2.87 17.17
C GLN A 59 8.35 3.95 16.99
N TYR A 60 7.93 5.20 16.90
CA TYR A 60 8.84 6.35 16.76
C TYR A 60 9.79 6.45 17.95
N SER A 61 9.29 6.28 19.17
CA SER A 61 10.06 6.52 20.41
C SER A 61 10.85 5.32 20.92
N LYS A 62 10.39 4.09 20.64
CA LYS A 62 10.93 2.85 21.23
C LYS A 62 11.34 1.80 20.20
N GLY A 63 10.90 1.91 18.96
CA GLY A 63 11.24 0.97 17.88
C GLY A 63 10.71 -0.46 18.07
N ASN A 64 9.69 -0.66 18.92
CA ASN A 64 9.26 -1.99 19.37
C ASN A 64 7.82 -2.38 18.97
N GLU A 65 7.25 -1.71 17.98
CA GLU A 65 5.90 -1.97 17.45
C GLU A 65 5.98 -2.40 15.98
N LYS A 66 5.16 -3.39 15.61
CA LYS A 66 4.91 -3.73 14.21
C LYS A 66 3.64 -3.02 13.75
N VAL A 67 3.76 -2.00 12.91
CA VAL A 67 2.65 -1.21 12.38
C VAL A 67 2.37 -1.64 10.95
N ASN A 68 1.18 -2.17 10.68
CA ASN A 68 0.79 -2.61 9.34
C ASN A 68 -0.12 -1.57 8.69
N ILE A 69 0.33 -0.98 7.57
CA ILE A 69 -0.44 -0.02 6.79
C ILE A 69 -0.83 -0.66 5.45
N LEU A 70 -2.14 -0.79 5.20
CA LEU A 70 -2.66 -1.35 3.96
C LEU A 70 -3.19 -0.24 3.06
N HIS A 71 -2.68 -0.12 1.84
CA HIS A 71 -3.15 0.84 0.85
C HIS A 71 -3.85 0.12 -0.30
N ILE A 72 -5.17 0.21 -0.35
CA ILE A 72 -6.02 -0.44 -1.36
C ILE A 72 -6.36 0.55 -2.46
N GLY A 73 -6.21 0.16 -3.72
CA GLY A 73 -6.54 1.04 -4.84
C GLY A 73 -6.71 0.40 -6.21
N GLY A 74 -6.90 1.24 -7.22
CA GLY A 74 -6.94 0.82 -8.62
C GLY A 74 -5.56 0.82 -9.29
N SER A 75 -5.50 1.33 -10.51
CA SER A 75 -4.26 1.53 -11.29
C SER A 75 -3.26 2.45 -10.59
N HIS A 76 -3.73 3.48 -9.87
CA HIS A 76 -2.89 4.42 -9.11
C HIS A 76 -2.01 3.73 -8.06
N ILE A 77 -2.51 2.64 -7.46
CA ILE A 77 -1.78 1.88 -6.44
C ILE A 77 -1.06 0.67 -7.04
N GLN A 78 -1.60 0.05 -8.11
CA GLN A 78 -0.91 -1.07 -8.78
C GLN A 78 0.45 -0.64 -9.37
N ALA A 79 0.53 0.61 -9.85
CA ALA A 79 1.78 1.18 -10.34
C ALA A 79 2.85 1.28 -9.25
N ASP A 80 2.44 1.27 -7.99
CA ASP A 80 3.28 1.30 -6.79
C ASP A 80 4.22 2.52 -6.69
N ILE A 81 3.95 3.61 -7.42
CA ILE A 81 4.73 4.84 -7.30
C ILE A 81 4.26 5.63 -6.07
N TRP A 82 2.94 5.87 -5.95
CA TRP A 82 2.35 6.57 -4.81
C TRP A 82 2.58 5.81 -3.50
N SER A 83 2.25 4.51 -3.46
CA SER A 83 2.43 3.69 -2.26
C SER A 83 3.90 3.50 -1.90
N ASN A 84 4.82 3.41 -2.87
CA ASN A 84 6.24 3.36 -2.57
C ASN A 84 6.74 4.70 -2.03
N LYS A 85 6.25 5.83 -2.54
CA LYS A 85 6.61 7.14 -1.97
C LYS A 85 6.15 7.28 -0.51
N MET A 86 4.93 6.83 -0.19
CA MET A 86 4.47 6.75 1.20
C MET A 86 5.39 5.87 2.06
N ARG A 87 5.77 4.69 1.54
CA ARG A 87 6.71 3.78 2.22
C ARG A 87 8.05 4.44 2.49
N THR A 88 8.69 5.02 1.47
CA THR A 88 9.98 5.71 1.59
C THR A 88 9.90 6.85 2.59
N ASN A 89 8.82 7.64 2.58
CA ASN A 89 8.63 8.72 3.54
C ASN A 89 8.50 8.19 4.98
N PHE A 90 7.81 7.08 5.21
CA PHE A 90 7.77 6.43 6.53
C PHE A 90 9.13 5.85 6.94
N GLN A 91 9.88 5.24 6.01
CA GLN A 91 11.23 4.72 6.26
C GLN A 91 12.18 5.84 6.67
N ASN A 92 12.17 6.96 5.94
CA ASN A 92 13.06 8.10 6.19
C ASN A 92 12.70 8.91 7.45
N ALA A 93 11.41 8.95 7.82
CA ALA A 93 10.96 9.75 8.96
C ALA A 93 11.16 9.06 10.33
N LEU A 94 11.32 7.73 10.36
CA LEU A 94 11.36 6.93 11.58
C LEU A 94 12.79 6.46 11.88
N PRO A 95 13.32 6.70 13.09
CA PRO A 95 14.67 6.28 13.46
C PRO A 95 14.82 4.75 13.51
N PHE A 96 13.72 4.03 13.74
CA PHE A 96 13.68 2.57 13.82
C PHE A 96 12.63 2.05 12.83
N ASN A 97 12.99 1.80 11.58
CA ASN A 97 12.04 1.29 10.60
C ASN A 97 12.71 0.40 9.55
N GLN A 98 12.99 -0.84 9.93
CA GLN A 98 13.60 -1.85 9.05
C GLN A 98 12.63 -3.01 8.74
N SER A 99 11.31 -2.81 8.92
CA SER A 99 10.34 -3.87 8.65
C SER A 99 10.23 -4.20 7.16
N GLY A 100 9.95 -5.46 6.84
CA GLY A 100 9.93 -5.96 5.46
C GLY A 100 8.92 -5.28 4.52
N ARG A 101 9.03 -5.61 3.23
CA ARG A 101 8.25 -5.01 2.13
C ARG A 101 6.75 -5.26 2.21
N GLY A 102 6.33 -6.38 2.80
CA GLY A 102 4.93 -6.78 2.90
C GLY A 102 4.44 -7.54 1.68
N PHE A 103 3.18 -7.30 1.29
CA PHE A 103 2.52 -8.07 0.24
C PHE A 103 2.96 -7.65 -1.17
N VAL A 104 3.20 -8.63 -2.04
CA VAL A 104 3.64 -8.43 -3.43
C VAL A 104 2.94 -9.42 -4.36
N PHE A 105 2.54 -8.95 -5.54
CA PHE A 105 2.10 -9.81 -6.64
C PHE A 105 2.99 -9.54 -7.87
N PRO A 106 3.69 -10.54 -8.42
CA PRO A 106 4.49 -10.39 -9.63
C PRO A 106 3.58 -10.29 -10.86
N PHE A 107 3.08 -9.07 -11.14
CA PHE A 107 2.11 -8.79 -12.21
C PHE A 107 2.54 -9.21 -13.62
N ARG A 108 3.83 -9.44 -13.86
CA ARG A 108 4.34 -10.03 -15.10
C ARG A 108 3.85 -11.46 -15.36
N LEU A 109 3.49 -12.22 -14.32
CA LEU A 109 2.82 -13.52 -14.48
C LEU A 109 1.50 -13.42 -15.27
N ILE A 110 0.87 -12.25 -15.23
CA ILE A 110 -0.44 -12.03 -15.84
C ILE A 110 -0.41 -10.97 -16.93
N ASN A 111 0.78 -10.69 -17.49
CA ASN A 111 1.00 -9.68 -18.54
C ASN A 111 0.46 -8.28 -18.17
N SER A 112 0.57 -7.93 -16.89
CA SER A 112 0.17 -6.62 -16.36
C SER A 112 1.40 -5.82 -15.93
N ASN A 113 1.26 -4.49 -15.93
CA ASN A 113 2.26 -3.59 -15.35
C ASN A 113 2.32 -3.79 -13.83
N GLY A 114 3.50 -3.59 -13.25
CA GLY A 114 3.74 -3.66 -11.80
C GLY A 114 4.65 -2.53 -11.34
N SER A 115 5.17 -2.68 -10.13
CA SER A 115 6.07 -1.71 -9.49
C SER A 115 7.32 -1.44 -10.32
N PRO A 116 7.79 -0.18 -10.40
CA PRO A 116 9.12 0.11 -10.94
C PRO A 116 10.24 -0.31 -9.99
N VAL A 117 9.92 -0.54 -8.71
CA VAL A 117 10.85 -0.77 -7.61
C VAL A 117 11.01 -2.26 -7.31
N ILE A 118 9.91 -2.97 -7.02
CA ILE A 118 9.97 -4.44 -6.90
C ILE A 118 9.65 -5.10 -8.23
N LYS A 119 10.66 -5.70 -8.85
CA LYS A 119 10.58 -6.29 -10.17
C LYS A 119 10.37 -7.79 -10.09
N SER A 120 9.90 -8.33 -11.21
CA SER A 120 9.86 -9.77 -11.40
C SER A 120 10.09 -10.17 -12.85
N SER A 121 10.43 -11.44 -13.05
CA SER A 121 10.45 -12.13 -14.34
C SER A 121 10.03 -13.57 -14.12
N HIS A 122 9.61 -14.28 -15.18
CA HIS A 122 9.23 -15.68 -15.05
C HIS A 122 9.55 -16.49 -16.30
N THR A 123 9.62 -17.80 -16.12
CA THR A 123 9.57 -18.79 -17.21
C THR A 123 8.22 -19.52 -17.20
N GLY A 124 7.94 -20.23 -18.29
CA GLY A 124 6.69 -20.99 -18.42
C GLY A 124 5.48 -20.11 -18.76
N ARG A 125 4.41 -20.78 -19.18
CA ARG A 125 3.15 -20.12 -19.55
C ARG A 125 2.23 -20.02 -18.35
N TRP A 126 1.72 -18.81 -18.15
CA TRP A 126 0.79 -18.48 -17.09
C TRP A 126 -0.49 -17.89 -17.68
N LYS A 127 -1.63 -18.21 -17.08
CA LYS A 127 -2.92 -17.58 -17.37
C LYS A 127 -3.32 -16.67 -16.22
N GLY A 128 -3.61 -15.42 -16.53
CA GLY A 128 -3.90 -14.39 -15.53
C GLY A 128 -5.37 -14.11 -15.31
N TYR A 129 -5.73 -13.83 -14.06
CA TYR A 129 -7.06 -13.43 -13.62
C TYR A 129 -6.94 -12.22 -12.70
N ARG A 130 -7.95 -11.34 -12.75
CA ARG A 130 -8.02 -10.10 -11.96
C ARG A 130 -9.46 -9.84 -11.55
N ASN A 131 -9.65 -9.38 -10.32
CA ASN A 131 -10.97 -9.03 -9.77
C ASN A 131 -11.61 -7.81 -10.45
N SER A 132 -10.84 -7.05 -11.23
CA SER A 132 -11.32 -5.92 -12.03
C SER A 132 -11.94 -6.33 -13.36
N VAL A 133 -11.66 -7.54 -13.85
CA VAL A 133 -12.18 -8.02 -15.13
C VAL A 133 -13.42 -8.87 -14.88
N TYR A 134 -14.56 -8.46 -15.45
CA TYR A 134 -15.85 -9.10 -15.21
C TYR A 134 -15.86 -10.59 -15.60
N SER A 135 -15.30 -10.93 -16.76
CA SER A 135 -15.24 -12.32 -17.26
C SER A 135 -14.26 -13.23 -16.51
N HIS A 136 -13.41 -12.68 -15.64
CA HIS A 136 -12.45 -13.46 -14.87
C HIS A 136 -13.11 -13.97 -13.60
N ASN A 137 -13.26 -15.28 -13.47
CA ASN A 137 -13.80 -15.89 -12.25
C ASN A 137 -12.72 -16.07 -11.18
N GLY A 138 -13.17 -16.04 -9.93
CA GLY A 138 -12.34 -16.26 -8.75
C GLY A 138 -11.83 -17.71 -8.63
N PRO A 139 -11.28 -18.07 -7.46
CA PRO A 139 -11.19 -17.21 -6.28
C PRO A 139 -10.20 -16.06 -6.45
N PHE A 140 -10.44 -14.95 -5.76
CA PHE A 140 -9.48 -13.85 -5.60
C PHE A 140 -9.13 -13.62 -4.12
N GLY A 141 -7.84 -13.37 -3.89
CA GLY A 141 -7.28 -13.01 -2.58
C GLY A 141 -7.22 -11.50 -2.34
N LEU A 142 -6.49 -11.12 -1.30
CA LEU A 142 -6.16 -9.74 -0.93
C LEU A 142 -5.55 -8.98 -2.10
N MET A 143 -4.62 -9.61 -2.83
CA MET A 143 -3.97 -8.99 -4.00
C MET A 143 -4.90 -8.76 -5.20
N GLY A 144 -6.13 -9.30 -5.17
CA GLY A 144 -7.13 -9.13 -6.24
C GLY A 144 -6.72 -9.73 -7.59
N ALA A 145 -5.65 -10.52 -7.63
CA ALA A 145 -5.09 -11.16 -8.82
C ALA A 145 -4.76 -12.63 -8.54
N ARG A 146 -4.80 -13.45 -9.60
CA ARG A 146 -4.46 -14.88 -9.56
C ARG A 146 -3.76 -15.26 -10.86
N ALA A 147 -2.70 -16.06 -10.77
CA ALA A 147 -2.01 -16.62 -11.92
C ALA A 147 -2.09 -18.15 -11.88
N GLU A 148 -2.54 -18.78 -12.97
CA GLU A 148 -2.57 -20.24 -13.13
C GLU A 148 -1.38 -20.69 -13.97
N LEU A 149 -0.57 -21.61 -13.44
CA LEU A 149 0.54 -22.20 -14.18
C LEU A 149 0.00 -23.23 -15.18
N LEU A 150 0.30 -23.05 -16.47
CA LEU A 150 -0.12 -23.95 -17.54
C LEU A 150 0.93 -25.02 -17.86
N ASP A 151 2.20 -24.73 -17.61
CA ASP A 151 3.31 -25.66 -17.84
C ASP A 151 3.63 -26.49 -16.58
N THR A 152 4.56 -27.44 -16.70
CA THR A 152 4.94 -28.31 -15.57
C THR A 152 6.05 -27.73 -14.71
N LEU A 153 6.68 -26.64 -15.14
CA LEU A 153 7.79 -25.99 -14.47
C LEU A 153 7.74 -24.49 -14.74
N SER A 154 7.95 -23.69 -13.69
CA SER A 154 8.18 -22.26 -13.79
C SER A 154 9.21 -21.84 -12.76
N ILE A 155 10.01 -20.85 -13.11
CA ILE A 155 10.86 -20.11 -12.19
C ILE A 155 10.37 -18.67 -12.18
N ILE A 156 10.06 -18.14 -10.99
CA ILE A 156 9.66 -16.75 -10.77
C ILE A 156 10.81 -16.04 -10.06
N ASN A 157 11.47 -15.09 -10.72
CA ASN A 157 12.51 -14.27 -10.10
C ASN A 157 11.88 -12.98 -9.58
N ILE A 158 12.32 -12.54 -8.41
CA ILE A 158 11.90 -11.29 -7.77
C ILE A 158 13.13 -10.62 -7.21
N TRP A 159 13.24 -9.31 -7.44
CA TRP A 159 14.34 -8.51 -6.95
C TRP A 159 13.89 -7.07 -6.73
N HIS A 160 14.63 -6.37 -5.88
CA HIS A 160 14.51 -4.93 -5.76
C HIS A 160 15.38 -4.22 -6.82
N GLU A 161 14.79 -3.32 -7.59
CA GLU A 161 15.51 -2.44 -8.52
C GLU A 161 16.15 -1.31 -7.70
N ASN A 162 17.49 -1.25 -7.67
CA ASN A 162 18.27 -0.26 -6.88
C ASN A 162 17.93 -0.29 -5.37
N PRO A 163 18.25 -1.38 -4.65
CA PRO A 163 17.94 -1.50 -3.22
C PRO A 163 18.65 -0.43 -2.39
N GLU A 164 17.90 0.26 -1.52
CA GLU A 164 18.47 0.92 -0.35
C GLU A 164 18.62 -0.15 0.72
N ILE A 165 19.84 -0.69 0.82
CA ILE A 165 20.17 -2.04 1.34
C ILE A 165 19.48 -2.45 2.66
N GLU A 166 19.21 -1.52 3.58
CA GLU A 166 18.64 -1.86 4.89
C GLU A 166 17.12 -2.11 4.90
N TYR A 167 16.35 -1.49 4.00
CA TYR A 167 14.89 -1.42 4.13
C TYR A 167 14.11 -2.33 3.18
N ASP A 168 14.80 -2.84 2.16
CA ASP A 168 14.22 -3.64 1.09
C ASP A 168 14.57 -5.14 1.19
N SER A 169 15.31 -5.51 2.24
CA SER A 169 15.71 -6.88 2.51
C SER A 169 14.70 -7.64 3.38
N PHE A 170 14.63 -8.96 3.20
CA PHE A 170 13.72 -9.85 3.89
C PHE A 170 14.41 -11.16 4.26
N SER A 171 14.05 -11.75 5.41
CA SER A 171 14.55 -13.06 5.86
C SER A 171 13.48 -14.15 5.77
N SER A 172 12.28 -13.81 5.28
CA SER A 172 11.23 -14.78 5.03
C SER A 172 10.31 -14.40 3.88
N VAL A 173 9.78 -15.42 3.22
CA VAL A 173 8.77 -15.30 2.16
C VAL A 173 7.65 -16.28 2.41
N THR A 174 6.41 -15.79 2.43
CA THR A 174 5.23 -16.65 2.41
C THR A 174 4.58 -16.61 1.03
N LEU A 175 4.48 -17.77 0.39
CA LEU A 175 3.77 -17.97 -0.87
C LEU A 175 2.31 -18.33 -0.58
N PHE A 176 1.37 -17.61 -1.21
CA PHE A 176 -0.06 -17.95 -1.18
C PHE A 176 -0.45 -18.65 -2.47
N TYR A 177 -0.94 -19.88 -2.36
CA TYR A 177 -1.20 -20.73 -3.51
C TYR A 177 -2.30 -21.75 -3.22
N LYS A 178 -2.87 -22.30 -4.30
CA LYS A 178 -3.76 -23.45 -4.27
C LYS A 178 -3.33 -24.42 -5.33
N ASP A 179 -3.12 -25.68 -4.96
CA ASP A 179 -2.69 -26.72 -5.89
C ASP A 179 -3.49 -28.00 -5.74
N SER A 180 -3.19 -28.99 -6.59
CA SER A 180 -3.78 -30.34 -6.55
C SER A 180 -2.95 -31.31 -5.70
N ASN A 181 -2.14 -30.80 -4.76
CA ASN A 181 -1.13 -31.53 -3.98
C ASN A 181 -0.10 -32.30 -4.82
N ASN A 182 0.26 -31.76 -5.99
CA ASN A 182 1.20 -32.37 -6.92
C ASN A 182 2.20 -31.36 -7.48
N PHE A 183 2.50 -30.30 -6.73
CA PHE A 183 3.56 -29.37 -7.04
C PHE A 183 4.57 -29.30 -5.89
N GLU A 184 5.84 -29.34 -6.26
CA GLU A 184 6.97 -28.98 -5.42
C GLU A 184 7.24 -27.48 -5.58
N ILE A 185 7.50 -26.79 -4.47
CA ILE A 185 7.85 -25.38 -4.45
C ILE A 185 9.18 -25.28 -3.73
N ASN A 186 10.19 -24.73 -4.41
CA ASN A 186 11.53 -24.55 -3.87
C ASN A 186 11.96 -23.08 -4.02
N ILE A 187 12.67 -22.56 -3.01
CA ILE A 187 13.36 -21.28 -3.11
C ILE A 187 14.79 -21.54 -3.58
N LEU A 188 15.23 -20.77 -4.57
CA LEU A 188 16.60 -20.78 -5.08
C LEU A 188 17.29 -19.50 -4.60
N LEU A 189 18.32 -19.68 -3.78
CA LEU A 189 19.19 -18.66 -3.22
C LEU A 189 20.64 -19.18 -3.26
N ASP A 190 21.60 -18.36 -2.85
CA ASP A 190 22.99 -18.78 -2.69
C ASP A 190 23.13 -19.96 -1.74
N SER A 191 24.06 -20.88 -2.05
CA SER A 191 24.20 -22.17 -1.35
C SER A 191 24.54 -22.07 0.14
N ASN A 192 25.02 -20.91 0.59
CA ASN A 192 25.40 -20.68 1.99
C ASN A 192 24.21 -20.22 2.85
N ILE A 193 23.09 -19.85 2.23
CA ILE A 193 21.89 -19.39 2.95
C ILE A 193 21.06 -20.61 3.32
N GLU A 194 20.88 -20.85 4.62
CA GLU A 194 20.02 -21.93 5.09
C GLU A 194 18.56 -21.59 4.85
N ILE A 195 17.81 -22.53 4.26
CA ILE A 195 16.38 -22.38 3.97
C ILE A 195 15.58 -23.37 4.82
N LYS A 196 14.64 -22.84 5.61
CA LYS A 196 13.65 -23.64 6.35
C LYS A 196 12.27 -23.39 5.80
N SER A 197 11.44 -24.42 5.67
CA SER A 197 10.08 -24.29 5.15
C SER A 197 9.01 -24.78 6.13
N LYS A 198 7.89 -24.08 6.20
CA LYS A 198 6.69 -24.47 6.97
C LYS A 198 5.46 -24.39 6.09
N LYS A 199 4.82 -25.53 5.82
CA LYS A 199 3.60 -25.63 5.01
C LYS A 199 2.35 -25.29 5.84
N GLY A 200 1.52 -24.39 5.32
CA GLY A 200 0.18 -24.08 5.78
C GLY A 200 -0.90 -24.71 4.90
N LYS A 201 -2.17 -24.33 5.10
CA LYS A 201 -3.31 -24.91 4.35
C LYS A 201 -3.32 -24.51 2.87
N GLU A 202 -3.10 -23.23 2.58
CA GLU A 202 -3.04 -22.63 1.23
C GLU A 202 -1.86 -21.64 1.16
N SER A 203 -0.80 -21.97 1.89
CA SER A 203 0.44 -21.19 1.92
C SER A 203 1.65 -22.05 2.27
N ILE A 204 2.84 -21.56 1.95
CA ILE A 204 4.10 -22.10 2.45
C ILE A 204 5.03 -20.93 2.79
N THR A 205 5.58 -20.95 4.01
CA THR A 205 6.55 -19.95 4.46
C THR A 205 7.95 -20.54 4.39
N PHE A 206 8.86 -19.82 3.74
CA PHE A 206 10.29 -20.09 3.78
C PHE A 206 10.99 -19.02 4.62
N SER A 207 11.91 -19.43 5.48
CA SER A 207 12.75 -18.56 6.31
C SER A 207 14.21 -18.81 5.97
N PHE A 208 15.00 -17.74 6.00
CA PHE A 208 16.41 -17.68 5.58
C PHE A 208 17.31 -17.38 6.77
N SER A 209 18.53 -17.88 6.77
CA SER A 209 19.53 -17.56 7.81
C SER A 209 20.02 -16.11 7.77
N GLU A 210 19.86 -15.44 6.63
CA GLU A 210 20.31 -14.08 6.36
C GLU A 210 19.23 -13.29 5.62
N ASN A 211 19.31 -11.95 5.69
CA ASN A 211 18.44 -11.08 4.90
C ASN A 211 18.86 -11.12 3.43
N VAL A 212 17.88 -11.24 2.53
CA VAL A 212 18.08 -11.20 1.07
C VAL A 212 17.24 -10.09 0.45
N ASP A 213 17.65 -9.58 -0.71
CA ASP A 213 16.92 -8.55 -1.48
C ASP A 213 16.28 -9.12 -2.77
N SER A 214 16.56 -10.40 -3.04
CA SER A 214 16.18 -11.10 -4.25
C SER A 214 16.06 -12.59 -3.99
N LEU A 215 15.20 -13.24 -4.77
CA LEU A 215 15.06 -14.69 -4.76
C LEU A 215 14.50 -15.20 -6.09
N ALA A 216 14.63 -16.51 -6.30
CA ALA A 216 13.88 -17.21 -7.33
C ALA A 216 13.02 -18.32 -6.70
N ILE A 217 11.79 -18.46 -7.19
CA ILE A 217 10.82 -19.47 -6.76
C ILE A 217 10.65 -20.47 -7.89
N GLN A 218 11.08 -21.70 -7.67
CA GLN A 218 10.82 -22.81 -8.58
C GLN A 218 9.50 -23.49 -8.19
N ILE A 219 8.59 -23.61 -9.15
CA ILE A 219 7.34 -24.36 -9.01
C ILE A 219 7.38 -25.49 -10.03
N LYS A 220 7.41 -26.73 -9.55
CA LYS A 220 7.59 -27.92 -10.38
C LYS A 220 6.49 -28.93 -10.11
N LYS A 221 5.81 -29.36 -11.15
CA LYS A 221 4.81 -30.43 -11.09
C LYS A 221 5.49 -31.77 -10.83
N ILE A 222 4.91 -32.55 -9.92
CA ILE A 222 5.34 -33.90 -9.57
C ILE A 222 4.36 -34.89 -10.20
N GLY A 223 4.90 -35.88 -10.93
CA GLY A 223 4.11 -36.95 -11.55
C GLY A 223 3.42 -36.56 -12.87
N VAL A 224 2.63 -37.50 -13.39
CA VAL A 224 2.12 -37.48 -14.78
C VAL A 224 0.66 -37.00 -14.91
N ASN A 225 -0.09 -36.95 -13.82
CA ASN A 225 -1.52 -36.60 -13.82
C ASN A 225 -1.78 -35.13 -14.12
N SER A 226 -2.96 -34.76 -14.62
CA SER A 226 -3.40 -33.35 -14.68
C SER A 226 -3.35 -32.74 -13.28
N GLY A 227 -2.77 -31.55 -13.16
CA GLY A 227 -2.63 -30.82 -11.90
C GLY A 227 -2.82 -29.35 -12.16
N HIS A 228 -3.50 -28.67 -11.24
CA HIS A 228 -3.72 -27.23 -11.29
C HIS A 228 -2.90 -26.57 -10.19
N PHE A 229 -2.26 -25.45 -10.52
CA PHE A 229 -1.56 -24.59 -9.58
C PHE A 229 -2.03 -23.15 -9.80
N SER A 230 -2.59 -22.54 -8.76
CA SER A 230 -2.99 -21.13 -8.71
C SER A 230 -2.10 -20.40 -7.71
N PHE A 231 -1.48 -19.32 -8.15
CA PHE A 231 -0.66 -18.41 -7.37
C PHE A 231 -1.45 -17.14 -7.03
N PHE A 232 -1.39 -16.68 -5.78
CA PHE A 232 -2.15 -15.51 -5.28
C PHE A 232 -1.29 -14.35 -4.78
N GLY A 233 0.02 -14.56 -4.59
CA GLY A 233 0.93 -13.51 -4.13
C GLY A 233 1.99 -14.03 -3.18
N LEU A 234 2.76 -13.08 -2.68
CA LEU A 234 3.82 -13.26 -1.71
C LEU A 234 3.64 -12.28 -0.56
N TYR A 235 4.13 -12.68 0.60
CA TYR A 235 4.37 -11.79 1.73
C TYR A 235 5.85 -11.87 2.09
N LEU A 236 6.55 -10.75 1.94
CA LEU A 236 7.97 -10.58 2.22
C LEU A 236 8.14 -9.92 3.60
N ASP A 237 8.78 -10.61 4.53
CA ASP A 237 8.92 -10.17 5.92
C ASP A 237 10.34 -10.46 6.43
N ASN A 238 10.76 -9.72 7.45
CA ASN A 238 12.03 -9.93 8.14
C ASN A 238 11.88 -10.09 9.65
N ASP A 239 10.65 -10.15 10.17
CA ASP A 239 10.34 -10.23 11.60
C ASP A 239 10.87 -9.04 12.42
N ILE A 240 11.27 -7.95 11.76
CA ILE A 240 11.72 -6.72 12.41
C ILE A 240 10.52 -5.78 12.65
N ASN A 241 10.50 -5.14 13.83
CA ASN A 241 9.52 -4.11 14.16
C ASN A 241 9.71 -2.86 13.29
N GLY A 242 8.63 -2.18 12.95
CA GLY A 242 8.64 -1.11 11.95
C GLY A 242 7.27 -0.92 11.31
N ILE A 243 7.26 -0.13 10.23
CA ILE A 243 6.07 0.08 9.40
C ILE A 243 6.15 -0.79 8.16
N THR A 244 5.39 -1.88 8.14
CA THR A 244 5.14 -2.63 6.92
C THR A 244 4.02 -1.94 6.15
N TYR A 245 4.36 -1.34 5.01
CA TYR A 245 3.38 -0.77 4.09
C TYR A 245 2.99 -1.83 3.06
N HIS A 246 1.72 -2.02 2.76
CA HIS A 246 1.24 -3.03 1.80
C HIS A 246 0.51 -2.33 0.66
N SER A 247 1.00 -2.48 -0.57
CA SER A 247 0.38 -1.88 -1.76
C SER A 247 -0.52 -2.88 -2.47
N ILE A 248 -1.82 -2.68 -2.37
CA ILE A 248 -2.84 -3.60 -2.88
C ILE A 248 -3.64 -2.89 -3.98
N GLY A 249 -3.04 -2.84 -5.17
CA GLY A 249 -3.65 -2.22 -6.34
C GLY A 249 -3.96 -3.22 -7.44
N VAL A 250 -5.14 -3.11 -8.06
CA VAL A 250 -5.47 -3.83 -9.29
C VAL A 250 -5.97 -2.85 -10.36
N ASN A 251 -5.34 -2.85 -11.52
CA ASN A 251 -5.67 -1.97 -12.64
C ASN A 251 -7.11 -2.22 -13.10
N GLY A 252 -7.88 -1.14 -13.23
CA GLY A 252 -9.31 -1.15 -13.51
C GLY A 252 -10.21 -1.53 -12.33
N ALA A 253 -9.66 -1.77 -11.14
CA ALA A 253 -10.49 -2.14 -10.00
C ALA A 253 -11.37 -0.99 -9.53
N SER A 254 -12.62 -1.34 -9.25
CA SER A 254 -13.63 -0.52 -8.59
C SER A 254 -13.90 -1.11 -7.20
N VAL A 255 -14.68 -0.44 -6.36
CA VAL A 255 -15.04 -0.98 -5.03
C VAL A 255 -15.67 -2.38 -5.15
N LYS A 256 -16.52 -2.57 -6.17
CA LYS A 256 -17.17 -3.86 -6.47
C LYS A 256 -16.15 -4.97 -6.75
N SER A 257 -14.99 -4.63 -7.31
CA SER A 257 -13.92 -5.59 -7.60
C SER A 257 -13.40 -6.25 -6.33
N TYR A 258 -13.19 -5.50 -5.25
CA TYR A 258 -12.71 -6.05 -3.97
C TYR A 258 -13.79 -6.83 -3.22
N LEU A 259 -15.07 -6.55 -3.47
CA LEU A 259 -16.17 -7.38 -2.93
C LEU A 259 -16.19 -8.79 -3.52
N ARG A 260 -15.64 -8.97 -4.74
CA ARG A 260 -15.45 -10.27 -5.40
C ARG A 260 -14.30 -11.08 -4.83
N CYS A 261 -13.47 -10.53 -3.93
CA CYS A 261 -12.37 -11.27 -3.31
C CYS A 261 -12.89 -12.16 -2.17
N GLU A 262 -13.11 -13.44 -2.45
CA GLU A 262 -13.63 -14.41 -1.50
C GLU A 262 -12.67 -14.65 -0.33
N ASN A 263 -11.36 -14.61 -0.60
CA ASN A 263 -10.32 -14.86 0.39
C ASN A 263 -9.81 -13.58 1.07
N LEU A 264 -10.46 -12.42 0.85
CA LEU A 264 -10.01 -11.13 1.37
C LEU A 264 -9.81 -11.15 2.89
N VAL A 265 -10.82 -11.61 3.64
CA VAL A 265 -10.81 -11.59 5.12
C VAL A 265 -9.75 -12.55 5.68
N SER A 266 -9.62 -13.75 5.11
CA SER A 266 -8.63 -14.73 5.55
C SER A 266 -7.20 -14.26 5.29
N GLU A 267 -6.94 -13.64 4.15
CA GLU A 267 -5.60 -13.12 3.82
C GLU A 267 -5.27 -11.83 4.59
N LEU A 268 -6.24 -10.94 4.81
CA LEU A 268 -6.08 -9.78 5.69
C LEU A 268 -5.71 -10.16 7.13
N SER A 269 -6.18 -11.32 7.60
CA SER A 269 -5.89 -11.79 8.95
C SER A 269 -4.41 -12.11 9.19
N TRP A 270 -3.60 -12.26 8.14
CA TRP A 270 -2.14 -12.43 8.25
C TRP A 270 -1.43 -11.16 8.70
N VAL A 271 -1.95 -9.99 8.31
CA VAL A 271 -1.32 -8.70 8.60
C VAL A 271 -2.08 -7.89 9.66
N LYS A 272 -3.40 -8.09 9.77
CA LYS A 272 -4.27 -7.40 10.73
C LYS A 272 -3.97 -5.89 10.78
N PRO A 273 -4.33 -5.13 9.74
CA PRO A 273 -3.84 -3.75 9.53
C PRO A 273 -4.21 -2.83 10.69
N ASP A 274 -3.30 -1.91 11.02
CA ASP A 274 -3.53 -0.83 11.99
C ASP A 274 -4.11 0.42 11.31
N LEU A 275 -3.75 0.62 10.03
CA LEU A 275 -4.31 1.64 9.15
C LEU A 275 -4.67 1.00 7.80
N VAL A 276 -5.88 1.29 7.29
CA VAL A 276 -6.25 1.03 5.90
C VAL A 276 -6.52 2.35 5.19
N ILE A 277 -5.83 2.56 4.06
CA ILE A 277 -6.02 3.70 3.17
C ILE A 277 -6.74 3.20 1.93
N PHE A 278 -7.91 3.74 1.63
CA PHE A 278 -8.67 3.43 0.42
C PHE A 278 -8.49 4.55 -0.61
N SER A 279 -7.79 4.24 -1.69
CA SER A 279 -7.61 5.07 -2.89
C SER A 279 -8.20 4.37 -4.11
N ILE A 280 -9.50 4.08 -4.02
CA ILE A 280 -10.30 3.42 -5.05
C ILE A 280 -11.62 4.18 -5.23
N GLY A 281 -12.24 4.09 -6.41
CA GLY A 281 -13.48 4.79 -6.71
C GLY A 281 -13.48 5.53 -8.03
N ILE A 282 -12.31 5.82 -8.61
CA ILE A 282 -12.24 6.51 -9.89
C ILE A 282 -12.85 5.68 -11.02
N ASN A 283 -12.64 4.36 -11.00
CA ASN A 283 -13.26 3.45 -11.98
C ASN A 283 -14.78 3.36 -11.75
N ASP A 284 -15.27 3.38 -10.51
CA ASP A 284 -16.70 3.44 -10.22
C ASP A 284 -17.33 4.70 -10.82
N ALA A 285 -16.69 5.87 -10.65
CA ALA A 285 -17.13 7.14 -11.24
C ALA A 285 -16.93 7.23 -12.76
N TYR A 286 -16.18 6.30 -13.37
CA TYR A 286 -15.97 6.27 -14.81
C TYR A 286 -17.05 5.49 -15.55
N GLU A 287 -17.76 4.58 -14.88
CA GLU A 287 -18.86 3.81 -15.47
C GLU A 287 -20.01 4.72 -15.91
N GLU A 288 -20.68 4.37 -17.01
CA GLU A 288 -21.81 5.17 -17.54
C GLU A 288 -23.01 5.17 -16.60
N ASP A 289 -23.23 4.07 -15.91
CA ASP A 289 -24.34 3.81 -14.99
C ASP A 289 -23.97 4.04 -13.50
N PHE A 290 -22.98 4.91 -13.24
CA PHE A 290 -22.57 5.24 -11.87
C PHE A 290 -23.77 5.59 -10.99
N SER A 291 -23.87 4.90 -9.84
CA SER A 291 -24.87 5.15 -8.80
C SER A 291 -24.16 5.46 -7.49
N LYS A 292 -24.37 6.69 -6.99
CA LYS A 292 -23.82 7.14 -5.71
C LYS A 292 -24.28 6.27 -4.52
N ASP A 293 -25.51 5.76 -4.58
CA ASP A 293 -26.06 4.93 -3.50
C ASP A 293 -25.43 3.53 -3.51
N LEU A 294 -25.26 2.93 -4.70
CA LEU A 294 -24.56 1.65 -4.83
C LEU A 294 -23.08 1.78 -4.46
N PHE A 295 -22.44 2.89 -4.85
CA PHE A 295 -21.07 3.19 -4.45
C PHE A 295 -20.93 3.25 -2.92
N TYR A 296 -21.82 3.98 -2.24
CA TYR A 296 -21.86 4.05 -0.78
C TYR A 296 -22.03 2.65 -0.17
N GLN A 297 -23.02 1.87 -0.62
CA GLN A 297 -23.30 0.53 -0.08
C GLN A 297 -22.13 -0.45 -0.28
N ASN A 298 -21.49 -0.41 -1.44
CA ASN A 298 -20.33 -1.25 -1.72
C ASN A 298 -19.14 -0.90 -0.82
N TYR A 299 -18.88 0.40 -0.62
CA TYR A 299 -17.83 0.85 0.28
C TYR A 299 -18.12 0.48 1.74
N ASP A 300 -19.37 0.69 2.17
CA ASP A 300 -19.86 0.37 3.50
C ASP A 300 -19.60 -1.12 3.84
N THR A 301 -19.93 -2.00 2.90
CA THR A 301 -19.69 -3.45 2.98
C THR A 301 -18.20 -3.78 3.01
N LEU A 302 -17.39 -3.15 2.15
CA LEU A 302 -15.94 -3.39 2.11
C LEU A 302 -15.27 -2.98 3.42
N ILE A 303 -15.69 -1.86 4.00
CA ILE A 303 -15.20 -1.38 5.30
C ILE A 303 -15.56 -2.36 6.42
N ASP A 304 -16.75 -2.95 6.40
CA ASP A 304 -17.14 -3.94 7.41
C ASP A 304 -16.32 -5.22 7.30
N LYS A 305 -15.95 -5.65 6.08
CA LYS A 305 -14.98 -6.75 5.89
C LYS A 305 -13.59 -6.44 6.46
N ILE A 306 -13.13 -5.19 6.39
CA ILE A 306 -11.86 -4.80 7.04
C ILE A 306 -12.01 -4.81 8.57
N LYS A 307 -13.08 -4.19 9.09
CA LYS A 307 -13.32 -4.09 10.54
C LYS A 307 -13.57 -5.45 11.20
N SER A 308 -14.04 -6.46 10.47
CA SER A 308 -14.18 -7.82 11.00
C SER A 308 -12.84 -8.47 11.34
N VAL A 309 -11.74 -8.04 10.71
CA VAL A 309 -10.37 -8.53 11.00
C VAL A 309 -9.74 -7.73 12.15
N ASN A 310 -9.89 -6.41 12.13
CA ASN A 310 -9.44 -5.53 13.22
C ASN A 310 -10.49 -4.45 13.53
N PRO A 311 -11.30 -4.61 14.58
CA PRO A 311 -12.32 -3.62 14.94
C PRO A 311 -11.77 -2.23 15.32
N ASN A 312 -10.48 -2.15 15.69
CA ASN A 312 -9.81 -0.91 16.09
C ASN A 312 -8.97 -0.28 14.96
N VAL A 313 -9.05 -0.81 13.74
CA VAL A 313 -8.33 -0.29 12.59
C VAL A 313 -8.69 1.17 12.31
N ALA A 314 -7.69 2.02 12.11
CA ALA A 314 -7.89 3.35 11.55
C ALA A 314 -8.16 3.20 10.05
N ILE A 315 -9.14 3.93 9.52
CA ILE A 315 -9.46 3.90 8.09
C ILE A 315 -9.43 5.33 7.56
N LEU A 316 -8.70 5.50 6.46
CA LEU A 316 -8.60 6.73 5.70
C LEU A 316 -9.18 6.51 4.31
N LEU A 317 -10.15 7.33 3.93
CA LEU A 317 -10.64 7.42 2.55
C LEU A 317 -9.91 8.55 1.85
N THR A 318 -9.33 8.30 0.68
CA THR A 318 -8.85 9.37 -0.19
C THR A 318 -9.87 9.60 -1.28
N THR A 319 -10.37 10.83 -1.44
CA THR A 319 -11.28 11.14 -2.56
C THR A 319 -10.59 10.90 -3.89
N ASN A 320 -11.37 10.73 -4.97
CA ASN A 320 -10.78 10.54 -6.30
C ASN A 320 -9.96 11.78 -6.68
N ASN A 321 -8.91 11.60 -7.47
CA ASN A 321 -8.34 12.73 -8.20
C ASN A 321 -9.37 13.31 -9.17
N ASP A 322 -9.19 14.59 -9.51
CA ASP A 322 -9.88 15.16 -10.67
C ASP A 322 -9.48 14.40 -11.94
N SER A 323 -10.44 14.20 -12.85
CA SER A 323 -10.23 13.42 -14.06
C SER A 323 -11.19 13.82 -15.17
N TYR A 324 -10.90 13.38 -16.38
CA TYR A 324 -11.79 13.55 -17.53
C TYR A 324 -12.46 12.24 -17.94
N TYR A 325 -13.76 12.33 -18.24
CA TYR A 325 -14.49 11.26 -18.88
C TYR A 325 -14.25 11.28 -20.40
N LYS A 326 -13.79 10.14 -20.94
CA LYS A 326 -13.45 9.95 -22.37
C LYS A 326 -12.48 11.02 -22.91
N VAL A 327 -11.64 11.60 -22.05
CA VAL A 327 -10.70 12.70 -22.38
C VAL A 327 -11.42 13.95 -22.95
N LYS A 328 -12.74 14.05 -22.78
CA LYS A 328 -13.57 15.08 -23.43
C LYS A 328 -14.18 16.06 -22.45
N TYR A 329 -14.67 15.56 -21.32
CA TYR A 329 -15.40 16.36 -20.33
C TYR A 329 -14.79 16.14 -18.95
N PRO A 330 -14.70 17.17 -18.09
CA PRO A 330 -14.46 16.97 -16.67
C PRO A 330 -15.44 15.94 -16.10
N ASN A 331 -14.94 14.99 -15.30
CA ASN A 331 -15.78 13.97 -14.70
C ASN A 331 -16.45 14.51 -13.43
N GLU A 332 -17.60 15.17 -13.60
CA GLU A 332 -18.36 15.78 -12.49
C GLU A 332 -18.83 14.77 -11.43
N ARG A 333 -18.88 13.47 -11.77
CA ARG A 333 -19.21 12.40 -10.81
C ARG A 333 -18.18 12.30 -9.67
N ALA A 334 -16.98 12.86 -9.84
CA ALA A 334 -16.01 12.99 -8.76
C ALA A 334 -16.57 13.79 -7.56
N LEU A 335 -17.45 14.76 -7.79
CA LEU A 335 -18.14 15.52 -6.74
C LEU A 335 -19.10 14.62 -5.94
N GLU A 336 -19.84 13.75 -6.63
CA GLU A 336 -20.74 12.80 -5.97
C GLU A 336 -19.95 11.77 -5.15
N VAL A 337 -18.85 11.24 -5.70
CA VAL A 337 -17.95 10.34 -4.96
C VAL A 337 -17.37 11.04 -3.73
N GLN A 338 -16.87 12.26 -3.88
CA GLN A 338 -16.34 13.07 -2.77
C GLN A 338 -17.39 13.21 -1.67
N GLN A 339 -18.63 13.58 -2.02
CA GLN A 339 -19.72 13.72 -1.07
C GLN A 339 -20.03 12.39 -0.37
N GLN A 340 -20.10 11.27 -1.11
CA GLN A 340 -20.37 9.97 -0.50
C GLN A 340 -19.25 9.55 0.44
N MET A 341 -17.97 9.74 0.09
CA MET A 341 -16.86 9.40 0.97
C MET A 341 -16.87 10.22 2.27
N LYS A 342 -17.17 11.52 2.21
CA LYS A 342 -17.34 12.37 3.41
C LYS A 342 -18.46 11.88 4.29
N LYS A 343 -19.63 11.63 3.71
CA LYS A 343 -20.79 11.05 4.41
C LYS A 343 -20.46 9.71 5.06
N LEU A 344 -19.74 8.85 4.37
CA LEU A 344 -19.38 7.51 4.83
C LEU A 344 -18.35 7.57 5.98
N ALA A 345 -17.41 8.51 5.92
CA ALA A 345 -16.45 8.75 6.98
C ALA A 345 -17.10 9.30 8.26
N GLU A 346 -18.05 10.23 8.14
CA GLU A 346 -18.85 10.69 9.27
C GLU A 346 -19.65 9.53 9.88
N ASN A 347 -20.44 8.83 9.06
CA ASN A 347 -21.33 7.76 9.53
C ASN A 347 -20.59 6.57 10.17
N LYS A 348 -19.40 6.20 9.64
CA LYS A 348 -18.64 5.05 10.12
C LYS A 348 -17.45 5.42 11.01
N ASN A 349 -17.34 6.68 11.43
CA ASN A 349 -16.25 7.18 12.28
C ASN A 349 -14.86 6.89 11.67
N LEU A 350 -14.63 7.35 10.45
CA LEU A 350 -13.38 7.17 9.68
C LEU A 350 -12.64 8.51 9.56
N ALA A 351 -11.67 8.60 8.66
CA ALA A 351 -11.15 9.88 8.19
C ALA A 351 -11.21 10.02 6.67
N VAL A 352 -11.16 11.26 6.19
CA VAL A 352 -11.04 11.61 4.77
C VAL A 352 -9.81 12.48 4.54
N TRP A 353 -9.10 12.20 3.44
CA TRP A 353 -8.16 13.12 2.81
C TRP A 353 -8.74 13.53 1.46
N ASP A 354 -9.12 14.80 1.34
CA ASP A 354 -9.86 15.31 0.19
C ASP A 354 -8.92 15.66 -0.98
N MET A 355 -8.32 14.63 -1.57
CA MET A 355 -7.42 14.71 -2.72
C MET A 355 -8.01 15.59 -3.84
N PHE A 356 -9.31 15.43 -4.14
CA PHE A 356 -10.00 16.22 -5.17
C PHE A 356 -9.87 17.73 -4.92
N ASP A 357 -10.20 18.22 -3.72
CA ASP A 357 -10.12 19.64 -3.41
C ASP A 357 -8.65 20.11 -3.32
N ILE A 358 -7.76 19.30 -2.75
CA ILE A 358 -6.32 19.58 -2.64
C ILE A 358 -5.67 19.77 -4.01
N MET A 359 -6.04 18.96 -5.00
CA MET A 359 -5.53 19.07 -6.37
C MET A 359 -5.94 20.37 -7.07
N GLY A 360 -6.98 21.05 -6.60
CA GLY A 360 -7.56 22.24 -7.22
C GLY A 360 -9.07 22.12 -7.47
N GLY A 361 -9.65 20.92 -7.33
CA GLY A 361 -11.06 20.64 -7.60
C GLY A 361 -11.33 20.28 -9.06
N LEU A 362 -12.58 20.47 -9.49
CA LEU A 362 -13.02 20.10 -10.85
C LEU A 362 -12.15 20.79 -11.90
N ASN A 363 -11.73 20.04 -12.91
CA ASN A 363 -10.89 20.50 -14.02
C ASN A 363 -9.42 20.80 -13.66
N SER A 364 -8.99 20.59 -12.42
CA SER A 364 -7.59 20.77 -12.00
C SER A 364 -6.62 19.79 -12.68
N ILE A 365 -7.06 18.62 -13.13
CA ILE A 365 -6.18 17.63 -13.78
C ILE A 365 -5.48 18.18 -15.03
N LYS A 366 -6.07 19.19 -15.68
CA LYS A 366 -5.44 19.90 -16.80
C LYS A 366 -4.23 20.74 -16.38
N GLU A 367 -4.29 21.39 -15.22
CA GLU A 367 -3.11 22.08 -14.68
C GLU A 367 -2.03 21.08 -14.27
N TRP A 368 -2.43 19.93 -13.70
CA TRP A 368 -1.50 18.83 -13.43
C TRP A 368 -0.84 18.31 -14.73
N GLU A 369 -1.59 18.12 -15.81
CA GLU A 369 -1.05 17.65 -17.10
C GLU A 369 -0.11 18.68 -17.74
N LYS A 370 -0.51 19.96 -17.74
CA LYS A 370 0.31 21.08 -18.25
C LYS A 370 1.66 21.19 -17.52
N ASN A 371 1.70 20.83 -16.24
CA ASN A 371 2.91 20.80 -15.42
C ASN A 371 3.59 19.42 -15.40
N GLN A 372 3.23 18.50 -16.30
CA GLN A 372 3.81 17.15 -16.42
C GLN A 372 3.62 16.25 -15.19
N LEU A 373 2.68 16.59 -14.31
CA LEU A 373 2.28 15.80 -13.14
C LEU A 373 1.14 14.81 -13.48
N ALA A 374 0.41 15.02 -14.57
CA ALA A 374 -0.58 14.08 -15.09
C ALA A 374 -0.27 13.62 -16.52
N LYS A 375 -0.82 12.45 -16.88
CA LYS A 375 -0.73 11.92 -18.24
C LYS A 375 -1.79 12.56 -19.14
N LYS A 376 -1.56 12.46 -20.46
CA LYS A 376 -2.47 12.93 -21.51
C LYS A 376 -3.84 12.27 -21.51
N ASP A 377 -4.01 11.14 -20.81
CA ASP A 377 -5.32 10.51 -20.63
C ASP A 377 -6.21 11.27 -19.63
N LEU A 378 -5.65 12.26 -18.91
CA LEU A 378 -6.34 13.10 -17.93
C LEU A 378 -7.04 12.26 -16.84
N ILE A 379 -6.47 11.11 -16.51
CA ILE A 379 -6.93 10.22 -15.43
C ILE A 379 -5.73 9.84 -14.57
N HIS A 380 -4.66 9.36 -15.19
CA HIS A 380 -3.49 8.85 -14.49
C HIS A 380 -2.45 9.96 -14.26
N LEU A 381 -1.72 9.85 -13.17
CA LEU A 381 -0.61 10.74 -12.87
C LEU A 381 0.69 10.27 -13.53
N SER A 382 1.63 11.19 -13.71
CA SER A 382 3.01 10.87 -14.07
C SER A 382 3.77 10.29 -12.86
N TYR A 383 5.03 9.88 -13.06
CA TYR A 383 5.88 9.45 -11.94
C TYR A 383 6.00 10.55 -10.88
N ASP A 384 6.30 11.78 -11.31
CA ASP A 384 6.44 12.93 -10.42
C ASP A 384 5.10 13.31 -9.77
N GLY A 385 3.99 13.22 -10.51
CA GLY A 385 2.66 13.47 -9.94
C GLY A 385 2.27 12.47 -8.85
N TYR A 386 2.57 11.18 -9.03
CA TYR A 386 2.35 10.19 -7.97
C TYR A 386 3.25 10.41 -6.76
N ASN A 387 4.51 10.80 -6.96
CA ASN A 387 5.40 11.15 -5.85
C ASN A 387 4.88 12.36 -5.07
N LEU A 388 4.47 13.43 -5.78
CA LEU A 388 3.90 14.62 -5.15
C LEU A 388 2.65 14.31 -4.33
N ILE A 389 1.75 13.47 -4.86
CA ILE A 389 0.57 13.00 -4.13
C ILE A 389 0.96 12.18 -2.89
N GLY A 390 2.00 11.35 -2.97
CA GLY A 390 2.58 10.65 -1.83
C GLY A 390 3.09 11.60 -0.75
N ASP A 391 3.84 12.64 -1.13
CA ASP A 391 4.32 13.66 -0.20
C ASP A 391 3.19 14.44 0.45
N LEU A 392 2.19 14.86 -0.32
CA LEU A 392 1.02 15.58 0.20
C LEU A 392 0.23 14.74 1.21
N LEU A 393 -0.04 13.46 0.90
CA LEU A 393 -0.75 12.57 1.81
C LEU A 393 0.07 12.31 3.09
N PHE A 394 1.37 12.06 2.95
CA PHE A 394 2.27 11.85 4.08
C PHE A 394 2.31 13.07 5.01
N ASP A 395 2.47 14.27 4.45
CA ASP A 395 2.45 15.54 5.19
C ASP A 395 1.14 15.72 5.98
N ALA A 396 -0.03 15.46 5.36
CA ALA A 396 -1.32 15.54 6.04
C ALA A 396 -1.45 14.53 7.21
N LEU A 397 -0.92 13.32 7.04
CA LEU A 397 -0.93 12.28 8.07
C LEU A 397 -0.01 12.65 9.24
N ILE A 398 1.20 13.14 8.96
CA ILE A 398 2.15 13.57 10.00
C ILE A 398 1.66 14.82 10.72
N LYS A 399 1.05 15.79 10.03
CA LYS A 399 0.39 16.96 10.67
C LYS A 399 -0.67 16.51 11.69
N SER A 400 -1.50 15.54 11.31
CA SER A 400 -2.52 14.97 12.19
C SER A 400 -1.91 14.27 13.42
N TYR A 401 -0.84 13.50 13.21
CA TYR A 401 -0.09 12.86 14.29
C TYR A 401 0.57 13.87 15.25
N ILE A 402 1.22 14.91 14.73
CA ILE A 402 1.83 15.97 15.54
C ILE A 402 0.76 16.71 16.36
N LYS A 403 -0.39 17.03 15.76
CA LYS A 403 -1.52 17.64 16.47
C LYS A 403 -2.03 16.74 17.59
N TYR A 404 -2.13 15.43 17.34
CA TYR A 404 -2.49 14.44 18.36
C TYR A 404 -1.51 14.46 19.55
N LYS A 405 -0.19 14.47 19.28
CA LYS A 405 0.83 14.52 20.35
C LYS A 405 0.74 15.79 21.19
N LYS A 406 0.55 16.94 20.56
CA LYS A 406 0.40 18.24 21.25
C LYS A 406 -0.82 18.28 22.17
N ASN A 407 -1.89 17.57 21.84
CA ASN A 407 -3.11 17.52 22.65
C ASN A 407 -3.06 16.44 23.75
N ARG A 408 -2.05 15.55 23.74
CA ARG A 408 -1.86 14.47 24.72
C ARG A 408 -0.97 14.92 25.89
N GLY A 409 0.00 15.79 25.64
CA GLY A 409 0.76 16.50 26.66
C GLY A 409 0.00 17.72 27.15
#